data_AF-A0A317IQ16-F1
#
_entry.id   AF-A0A317IQ16-F1
#
_cell.length_a   1.000
_cell.length_b   1.000
_cell.length_c   1.000
_cell.angle_alpha   90.00
_cell.angle_beta   90.00
_cell.angle_gamma   90.00
#
_symmetry.space_group_name_H-M   'P 1'
#
loop_
_entity.id
_entity.type
_entity.pdbx_description
1 polymer ?
#
loop_
_entity_poly.entity_id
_entity_poly.type
_entity_poly.pdbx_seq_one_letter_code
_entity_poly.pdbx_strand_id
1 'polypeptide(L)'
;MFRRRRIVRKAAERAARFPPISSSAAGARGTGRGCARLQPNTLIRVERCAGPAAWSYNGASLFRAWLVLAAVGVSAARGAAPSYSSDGIVNASDYAPGPFAPGSIVSIFGIDLSFGTLGLTADNTTARTLPNELSNVRVYLNNSLAPLLFVCPTQINFIVPSNLRPGTIPLRVVRQGISGPEVGMTLVDAAPQLFKSKDGYVLAQHGGDYSIVTSDAPARGGEVIVMYATGLGRTQPYPAPSEIPNYPGKVVSELKLTIAGLAVGPERIWYAGLSPGMAGVYQINVQVPDNLDANPEIRVSMAGQSSAAGIKLRTQPDSGEPR
;
A
#
# COMPACT_ATOMS: atom_id res chain seq x y z
N MET A 1 -38.18 3.93 -16.80
CA MET A 1 -36.79 4.40 -17.00
C MET A 1 -36.36 5.55 -16.07
N PHE A 2 -37.24 6.46 -15.65
CA PHE A 2 -36.86 7.64 -14.83
C PHE A 2 -36.63 7.38 -13.32
N ARG A 3 -37.21 6.32 -12.73
CA ARG A 3 -37.03 6.02 -11.28
C ARG A 3 -35.68 5.40 -10.93
N ARG A 4 -35.03 4.67 -11.84
CA ARG A 4 -33.71 4.04 -11.58
C ARG A 4 -32.55 5.04 -11.53
N ARG A 5 -32.63 6.18 -12.25
CA ARG A 5 -31.57 7.22 -12.22
C ARG A 5 -31.55 8.06 -10.93
N ARG A 6 -32.68 8.17 -10.21
CA ARG A 6 -32.77 8.95 -8.95
C ARG A 6 -32.18 8.22 -7.73
N ILE A 7 -32.19 6.89 -7.74
CA ILE A 7 -31.63 6.06 -6.66
C ILE A 7 -30.10 6.02 -6.76
N VAL A 8 -29.56 5.92 -7.99
CA VAL A 8 -28.11 5.91 -8.26
C VAL A 8 -27.43 7.22 -7.83
N ARG A 9 -28.10 8.38 -8.00
CA ARG A 9 -27.55 9.67 -7.58
C ARG A 9 -27.52 9.84 -6.05
N LYS A 10 -28.52 9.30 -5.34
CA LYS A 10 -28.58 9.36 -3.87
C LYS A 10 -27.59 8.41 -3.17
N ALA A 11 -27.23 7.28 -3.80
CA ALA A 11 -26.20 6.38 -3.27
C ALA A 11 -24.79 6.98 -3.42
N ALA A 12 -24.51 7.65 -4.54
CA ALA A 12 -23.24 8.33 -4.77
C ALA A 12 -23.02 9.56 -3.85
N GLU A 13 -24.08 10.30 -3.52
CA GLU A 13 -23.99 11.50 -2.67
C GLU A 13 -23.90 11.19 -1.15
N ARG A 14 -24.24 9.97 -0.70
CA ARG A 14 -24.10 9.54 0.71
C ARG A 14 -22.71 8.99 1.06
N ALA A 15 -21.93 8.57 0.08
CA ALA A 15 -20.55 8.11 0.28
C ALA A 15 -19.54 9.25 0.58
N ALA A 16 -19.97 10.51 0.50
CA ALA A 16 -19.10 11.69 0.59
C ALA A 16 -19.09 12.38 1.99
N ARG A 17 -19.63 11.76 3.04
CA ARG A 17 -19.69 12.36 4.39
C ARG A 17 -19.11 11.43 5.45
N PHE A 18 -17.89 11.74 5.89
CA PHE A 18 -17.24 11.16 7.07
C PHE A 18 -17.31 12.15 8.26
N PRO A 19 -17.64 11.72 9.49
CA PRO A 19 -17.54 12.55 10.70
C PRO A 19 -16.12 12.51 11.33
N PRO A 20 -15.74 13.49 12.17
CA PRO A 20 -14.41 13.58 12.78
C PRO A 20 -14.28 12.70 14.04
N ILE A 21 -13.08 12.16 14.30
CA ILE A 21 -12.78 11.28 15.45
C ILE A 21 -12.02 12.08 16.53
N SER A 22 -12.54 12.08 17.75
CA SER A 22 -11.90 12.61 18.96
C SER A 22 -11.08 11.53 19.70
N SER A 23 -10.00 11.93 20.37
CA SER A 23 -9.04 11.05 21.05
C SER A 23 -9.27 10.95 22.56
N SER A 24 -9.13 9.75 23.13
CA SER A 24 -8.87 9.53 24.57
C SER A 24 -7.89 8.35 24.73
N ALA A 25 -6.92 8.49 25.64
CA ALA A 25 -5.80 7.57 25.85
C ALA A 25 -5.86 6.87 27.22
N ALA A 26 -5.54 5.57 27.26
CA ALA A 26 -5.20 4.83 28.48
C ALA A 26 -4.25 3.66 28.14
N GLY A 27 -3.24 3.41 28.98
CA GLY A 27 -2.10 2.52 28.66
C GLY A 27 -2.12 1.14 29.34
N ALA A 28 -1.21 0.26 28.89
CA ALA A 28 -0.72 -0.90 29.63
C ALA A 28 0.57 -1.44 29.00
N ARG A 29 1.31 -2.30 29.73
CA ARG A 29 2.62 -2.92 29.42
C ARG A 29 2.45 -4.34 28.84
N GLY A 30 3.40 -4.81 28.04
CA GLY A 30 3.49 -6.19 27.54
C GLY A 30 4.70 -6.35 26.61
N THR A 31 5.43 -7.47 26.73
CA THR A 31 6.68 -7.77 26.01
C THR A 31 6.42 -8.82 24.93
N GLY A 32 6.68 -8.50 23.66
CA GLY A 32 6.58 -9.45 22.54
C GLY A 32 7.35 -8.99 21.30
N ARG A 33 8.09 -9.90 20.65
CA ARG A 33 8.80 -9.69 19.38
C ARG A 33 7.80 -9.79 18.21
N GLY A 34 7.76 -8.83 17.28
CA GLY A 34 6.88 -8.93 16.11
C GLY A 34 7.12 -7.88 15.02
N CYS A 35 7.10 -8.33 13.75
CA CYS A 35 7.10 -7.52 12.52
C CYS A 35 5.75 -6.81 12.34
N ALA A 36 5.76 -5.51 12.01
CA ALA A 36 4.53 -4.72 11.84
C ALA A 36 3.94 -4.85 10.43
N ARG A 37 2.65 -5.16 10.37
CA ARG A 37 1.81 -5.22 9.16
C ARG A 37 0.72 -4.17 9.32
N LEU A 38 0.41 -3.41 8.27
CA LEU A 38 -0.69 -2.45 8.30
C LEU A 38 -2.03 -3.20 8.50
N GLN A 39 -2.73 -2.88 9.59
CA GLN A 39 -4.13 -3.24 9.82
C GLN A 39 -4.94 -1.95 10.02
N PRO A 40 -6.12 -1.81 9.38
CA PRO A 40 -7.02 -0.70 9.66
C PRO A 40 -7.82 -1.00 10.94
N ASN A 41 -7.96 0.00 11.79
CA ASN A 41 -8.69 0.01 13.07
C ASN A 41 -8.07 -0.73 14.26
N THR A 42 -6.94 -0.23 14.79
CA THR A 42 -6.71 -0.19 16.24
C THR A 42 -5.70 0.89 16.58
N LEU A 43 -5.91 1.60 17.70
CA LEU A 43 -5.02 2.62 18.26
C LEU A 43 -3.55 2.16 18.23
N ILE A 44 -2.67 2.99 17.65
CA ILE A 44 -1.24 2.75 17.56
C ILE A 44 -0.66 2.67 18.98
N ARG A 45 -0.50 1.46 19.51
CA ARG A 45 0.29 1.21 20.71
C ARG A 45 1.74 1.04 20.27
N VAL A 46 2.57 2.04 20.61
CA VAL A 46 4.01 2.03 20.37
C VAL A 46 4.66 1.02 21.32
N GLU A 47 5.02 -0.16 20.82
CA GLU A 47 5.93 -1.05 21.54
C GLU A 47 7.38 -0.78 21.09
N ARG A 48 8.23 -0.43 22.07
CA ARG A 48 9.63 -0.05 21.88
C ARG A 48 10.46 -1.22 21.37
N CYS A 49 11.28 -0.98 20.35
CA CYS A 49 12.44 -1.84 20.05
C CYS A 49 13.60 -1.44 20.99
N ALA A 50 14.21 -2.43 21.62
CA ALA A 50 15.32 -2.25 22.57
C ALA A 50 16.60 -1.78 21.85
N GLY A 51 17.23 -0.73 22.38
CA GLY A 51 18.57 -0.30 21.98
C GLY A 51 19.67 -1.10 22.69
N PRO A 52 20.90 -1.12 22.17
CA PRO A 52 22.02 -1.82 22.81
C PRO A 52 22.47 -1.09 24.10
N ALA A 53 22.94 -1.88 25.06
CA ALA A 53 23.37 -1.45 26.38
C ALA A 53 24.57 -0.48 26.33
N ALA A 54 24.45 0.62 27.06
CA ALA A 54 25.54 1.55 27.32
C ALA A 54 26.57 0.92 28.27
N TRP A 55 27.83 0.91 27.87
CA TRP A 55 28.95 0.57 28.74
C TRP A 55 29.34 1.80 29.56
N SER A 56 29.41 1.62 30.89
CA SER A 56 29.93 2.60 31.83
C SER A 56 31.45 2.45 31.94
N TYR A 57 32.20 3.54 31.76
CA TYR A 57 33.60 3.63 32.14
C TYR A 57 33.76 4.72 33.19
N ASN A 58 34.17 4.33 34.39
CA ASN A 58 34.63 5.23 35.46
C ASN A 58 36.15 5.28 35.47
N GLY A 59 36.70 6.47 35.73
CA GLY A 59 38.06 6.62 36.26
C GLY A 59 38.92 7.65 35.54
N ALA A 60 39.06 8.83 36.16
CA ALA A 60 39.92 9.92 35.72
C ALA A 60 41.39 9.73 36.14
N SER A 61 42.33 10.21 35.31
CA SER A 61 43.47 11.08 35.65
C SER A 61 44.73 10.74 34.84
N LEU A 62 45.22 11.69 34.03
CA LEU A 62 46.49 12.42 34.19
C LEU A 62 46.86 13.16 32.88
N PHE A 63 47.41 14.34 33.06
CA PHE A 63 47.58 15.42 32.09
C PHE A 63 48.98 15.39 31.42
N ARG A 64 49.01 15.80 30.14
CA ARG A 64 50.09 16.47 29.36
C ARG A 64 50.93 15.66 28.36
N ALA A 65 50.73 16.10 27.10
CA ALA A 65 51.71 16.41 26.06
C ALA A 65 52.28 15.25 25.22
N TRP A 66 51.64 15.02 24.07
CA TRP A 66 52.31 14.98 22.76
C TRP A 66 51.35 15.52 21.68
N LEU A 67 51.69 16.69 21.13
CA LEU A 67 51.00 17.36 20.03
C LEU A 67 51.74 17.08 18.72
N VAL A 68 51.83 15.82 18.27
CA VAL A 68 52.20 15.48 16.87
C VAL A 68 51.57 14.14 16.47
N LEU A 69 50.26 14.11 16.21
CA LEU A 69 49.60 13.30 15.15
C LEU A 69 48.10 13.63 15.01
N ALA A 70 47.72 14.91 15.05
CA ALA A 70 46.34 15.34 14.84
C ALA A 70 45.97 15.44 13.34
N ALA A 71 46.35 14.42 12.55
CA ALA A 71 45.88 14.22 11.18
C ALA A 71 45.42 12.76 10.96
N VAL A 72 45.06 12.05 12.03
CA VAL A 72 44.32 10.79 11.92
C VAL A 72 42.86 11.17 11.75
N GLY A 73 42.33 10.82 10.58
CA GLY A 73 41.09 11.34 10.02
C GLY A 73 39.95 11.42 11.02
N VAL A 74 39.35 12.62 11.10
CA VAL A 74 37.92 12.73 11.34
C VAL A 74 37.25 12.06 10.14
N SER A 75 37.23 10.74 10.13
CA SER A 75 36.18 10.00 9.47
C SER A 75 34.93 10.45 10.19
N ALA A 76 34.29 11.52 9.68
CA ALA A 76 32.90 11.76 9.98
C ALA A 76 32.24 10.40 9.77
N ALA A 77 31.67 9.83 10.84
CA ALA A 77 30.89 8.62 10.74
C ALA A 77 29.70 8.96 9.81
N ARG A 78 29.93 8.87 8.49
CA ARG A 78 28.87 8.91 7.50
C ARG A 78 28.02 7.71 7.86
N GLY A 79 26.84 7.96 8.44
CA GLY A 79 25.91 6.88 8.76
C GLY A 79 25.77 5.98 7.53
N ALA A 80 25.82 4.66 7.72
CA ALA A 80 25.85 3.68 6.64
C ALA A 80 24.82 4.02 5.56
N ALA A 81 25.19 4.02 4.28
CA ALA A 81 24.26 4.33 3.20
C ALA A 81 23.07 3.35 3.22
N PRO A 82 21.86 3.77 2.82
CA PRO A 82 20.75 2.84 2.65
C PRO A 82 21.16 1.66 1.77
N SER A 83 20.87 0.43 2.21
CA SER A 83 21.25 -0.79 1.49
C SER A 83 20.02 -1.67 1.23
N TYR A 84 19.81 -2.01 -0.04
CA TYR A 84 18.72 -2.82 -0.57
C TYR A 84 19.11 -3.34 -1.95
N SER A 85 18.44 -4.38 -2.42
CA SER A 85 18.61 -4.97 -3.76
C SER A 85 17.27 -5.00 -4.50
N SER A 86 17.28 -5.48 -5.75
CA SER A 86 16.06 -5.72 -6.52
C SER A 86 15.09 -6.67 -5.81
N ASP A 87 15.62 -7.64 -5.06
CA ASP A 87 14.80 -8.63 -4.34
C ASP A 87 14.04 -8.01 -3.16
N GLY A 88 14.55 -6.89 -2.63
CA GLY A 88 13.86 -6.12 -1.59
C GLY A 88 12.73 -5.25 -2.13
N ILE A 89 12.60 -5.11 -3.44
CA ILE A 89 11.58 -4.27 -4.08
C ILE A 89 10.39 -5.14 -4.47
N VAL A 90 9.28 -4.96 -3.78
CA VAL A 90 8.11 -5.83 -3.92
C VAL A 90 6.80 -5.04 -3.89
N ASN A 91 5.72 -5.62 -4.40
CA ASN A 91 4.41 -5.00 -4.33
C ASN A 91 3.94 -4.97 -2.87
N ALA A 92 3.42 -3.84 -2.40
CA ALA A 92 3.03 -3.71 -0.99
C ALA A 92 1.80 -4.55 -0.61
N SER A 93 1.06 -5.05 -1.60
CA SER A 93 -0.16 -5.83 -1.42
C SER A 93 0.11 -7.29 -1.04
N ASP A 94 1.04 -7.93 -1.74
CA ASP A 94 1.28 -9.37 -1.66
C ASP A 94 2.77 -9.75 -1.55
N TYR A 95 3.66 -8.76 -1.56
CA TYR A 95 5.11 -8.91 -1.57
C TYR A 95 5.65 -9.70 -2.77
N ALA A 96 4.91 -9.74 -3.87
CA ALA A 96 5.42 -10.28 -5.12
C ALA A 96 6.49 -9.34 -5.73
N PRO A 97 7.53 -9.89 -6.39
CA PRO A 97 8.43 -9.09 -7.20
C PRO A 97 7.69 -8.47 -8.40
N GLY A 98 8.36 -7.59 -9.12
CA GLY A 98 7.80 -6.92 -10.30
C GLY A 98 7.33 -7.88 -11.41
N PRO A 99 6.68 -7.34 -12.47
CA PRO A 99 6.70 -5.93 -12.83
C PRO A 99 5.73 -5.06 -12.01
N PHE A 100 5.95 -3.75 -12.05
CA PHE A 100 5.08 -2.75 -11.40
C PHE A 100 4.43 -1.83 -12.44
N ALA A 101 3.42 -1.06 -12.05
CA ALA A 101 2.80 -0.07 -12.93
C ALA A 101 2.77 1.32 -12.28
N PRO A 102 2.71 2.41 -13.06
CA PRO A 102 2.42 3.74 -12.52
C PRO A 102 1.17 3.74 -11.63
N GLY A 103 1.28 4.36 -10.44
CA GLY A 103 0.24 4.35 -9.41
C GLY A 103 0.19 3.06 -8.57
N SER A 104 1.13 2.12 -8.73
CA SER A 104 1.25 0.97 -7.83
C SER A 104 1.84 1.37 -6.49
N ILE A 105 1.40 0.72 -5.41
CA ILE A 105 2.03 0.83 -4.10
C ILE A 105 3.13 -0.24 -3.98
N VAL A 106 4.35 0.21 -3.72
CA VAL A 106 5.56 -0.63 -3.69
C VAL A 106 6.23 -0.47 -2.33
N SER A 107 6.76 -1.59 -1.83
CA SER A 107 7.58 -1.67 -0.63
C SER A 107 9.05 -1.90 -1.03
N ILE A 108 9.96 -1.22 -0.33
CA ILE A 108 11.40 -1.49 -0.36
C ILE A 108 11.77 -2.05 1.01
N PHE A 109 12.32 -3.25 1.03
CA PHE A 109 12.95 -3.85 2.20
C PHE A 109 14.46 -3.74 2.10
N GLY A 110 15.10 -3.45 3.24
CA GLY A 110 16.54 -3.26 3.31
C GLY A 110 16.99 -2.96 4.73
N ILE A 111 18.16 -2.34 4.83
CA ILE A 111 18.73 -1.85 6.09
C ILE A 111 19.11 -0.38 5.95
N ASP A 112 19.11 0.31 7.09
CA ASP A 112 19.40 1.74 7.17
C ASP A 112 18.56 2.58 6.20
N LEU A 113 17.31 2.21 5.93
CA LEU A 113 16.46 2.98 5.00
C LEU A 113 16.02 4.33 5.60
N SER A 114 15.89 4.39 6.92
CA SER A 114 15.55 5.58 7.71
C SER A 114 16.19 5.45 9.10
N PHE A 115 16.37 6.57 9.82
CA PHE A 115 16.76 6.54 11.24
C PHE A 115 15.56 6.52 12.20
N GLY A 116 14.37 6.82 11.69
CA GLY A 116 13.13 6.81 12.45
C GLY A 116 11.99 6.14 11.69
N THR A 117 10.93 5.84 12.43
CA THR A 117 9.68 5.35 11.86
C THR A 117 8.70 6.50 11.75
N LEU A 118 8.17 6.73 10.55
CA LEU A 118 7.16 7.76 10.30
C LEU A 118 6.20 7.28 9.20
N GLY A 119 4.90 7.38 9.48
CA GLY A 119 3.84 7.18 8.49
C GLY A 119 3.19 8.50 8.10
N LEU A 120 2.16 8.43 7.26
CA LEU A 120 1.30 9.57 6.99
C LEU A 120 0.61 10.07 8.26
N THR A 121 0.60 11.38 8.44
CA THR A 121 -0.14 12.11 9.46
C THR A 121 -0.86 13.27 8.77
N ALA A 122 -1.89 13.82 9.42
CA ALA A 122 -2.58 15.00 8.88
C ALA A 122 -1.61 16.17 8.61
N ASP A 123 -0.54 16.28 9.41
CA ASP A 123 0.48 17.33 9.29
C ASP A 123 1.37 17.18 8.06
N ASN A 124 1.59 15.95 7.58
CA ASN A 124 2.45 15.68 6.42
C ASN A 124 1.67 15.40 5.12
N THR A 125 0.33 15.45 5.18
CA THR A 125 -0.54 15.42 4.00
C THR A 125 -1.28 16.74 3.85
N THR A 126 -0.68 17.72 3.18
CA THR A 126 -1.29 19.03 2.96
C THR A 126 -2.11 19.04 1.67
N ALA A 127 -3.30 19.64 1.69
CA ALA A 127 -4.14 19.87 0.50
C ALA A 127 -4.30 18.61 -0.39
N ARG A 128 -4.49 17.44 0.22
CA ARG A 128 -4.61 16.14 -0.47
C ARG A 128 -3.39 15.78 -1.34
N THR A 129 -2.21 16.18 -0.91
CA THR A 129 -0.95 15.83 -1.55
C THR A 129 -0.12 14.99 -0.59
N LEU A 130 0.41 13.87 -1.08
CA LEU A 130 1.35 13.03 -0.38
C LEU A 130 2.73 13.67 -0.32
N PRO A 131 3.46 13.48 0.78
CA PRO A 131 4.81 13.99 0.91
C PRO A 131 5.77 13.22 0.02
N ASN A 132 6.67 13.94 -0.66
CA ASN A 132 7.78 13.35 -1.42
C ASN A 132 9.04 13.15 -0.55
N GLU A 133 8.94 13.49 0.74
CA GLU A 133 9.97 13.30 1.74
C GLU A 133 9.33 13.00 3.10
N LEU A 134 9.80 11.95 3.77
CA LEU A 134 9.38 11.60 5.13
C LEU A 134 10.63 11.27 5.94
N SER A 135 10.80 11.88 7.12
CA SER A 135 11.97 11.66 7.98
C SER A 135 13.32 11.90 7.25
N ASN A 136 13.38 12.89 6.34
CA ASN A 136 14.54 13.16 5.46
C ASN A 136 14.90 11.99 4.52
N VAL A 137 13.96 11.09 4.25
CA VAL A 137 14.07 10.03 3.24
C VAL A 137 13.32 10.46 1.99
N ARG A 138 13.95 10.28 0.83
CA ARG A 138 13.36 10.48 -0.50
C ARG A 138 13.59 9.23 -1.33
N VAL A 139 12.63 8.88 -2.18
CA VAL A 139 12.79 7.82 -3.20
C VAL A 139 12.73 8.48 -4.57
N TYR A 140 13.69 8.16 -5.42
CA TYR A 140 13.75 8.61 -6.80
C TYR A 140 13.50 7.43 -7.74
N LEU A 141 12.65 7.64 -8.74
CA LEU A 141 12.44 6.74 -9.87
C LEU A 141 12.69 7.52 -11.15
N ASN A 142 13.72 7.13 -11.90
CA ASN A 142 14.18 7.88 -13.08
C ASN A 142 14.34 9.39 -12.80
N ASN A 143 14.99 9.73 -11.68
CA ASN A 143 15.18 11.08 -11.16
C ASN A 143 13.89 11.85 -10.75
N SER A 144 12.71 11.23 -10.84
CA SER A 144 11.45 11.79 -10.35
C SER A 144 11.19 11.36 -8.89
N LEU A 145 10.71 12.28 -8.05
CA LEU A 145 10.41 11.96 -6.66
C LEU A 145 9.16 11.11 -6.53
N ALA A 146 9.26 10.05 -5.74
CA ALA A 146 8.15 9.19 -5.38
C ALA A 146 7.41 9.74 -4.15
N PRO A 147 6.06 9.82 -4.19
CA PRO A 147 5.26 10.06 -3.01
C PRO A 147 5.39 8.91 -2.01
N LEU A 148 5.61 9.24 -0.73
CA LEU A 148 5.86 8.28 0.34
C LEU A 148 4.61 8.09 1.19
N LEU A 149 4.41 6.86 1.66
CA LEU A 149 3.32 6.47 2.56
C LEU A 149 3.84 6.12 3.96
N PHE A 150 5.03 5.53 4.02
CA PHE A 150 5.61 5.03 5.26
C PHE A 150 7.12 4.86 5.11
N VAL A 151 7.86 5.19 6.17
CA VAL A 151 9.29 4.95 6.26
C VAL A 151 9.64 4.38 7.63
N CYS A 152 10.54 3.40 7.68
CA CYS A 152 11.19 2.92 8.89
C CYS A 152 12.59 2.41 8.53
N PRO A 153 13.45 2.04 9.51
CA PRO A 153 14.82 1.61 9.22
C PRO A 153 14.95 0.42 8.26
N THR A 154 13.92 -0.42 8.15
CA THR A 154 13.96 -1.64 7.34
C THR A 154 12.92 -1.69 6.23
N GLN A 155 12.03 -0.70 6.11
CA GLN A 155 10.96 -0.67 5.12
C GLN A 155 10.61 0.75 4.67
N ILE A 156 10.39 0.94 3.37
CA ILE A 156 9.75 2.14 2.80
C ILE A 156 8.55 1.70 1.97
N ASN A 157 7.40 2.35 2.13
CA ASN A 157 6.26 2.20 1.22
C ASN A 157 6.07 3.51 0.46
N PHE A 158 5.94 3.41 -0.85
CA PHE A 158 5.79 4.56 -1.75
C PHE A 158 4.86 4.22 -2.91
N ILE A 159 4.43 5.25 -3.64
CA ILE A 159 3.63 5.11 -4.86
C ILE A 159 4.52 5.36 -6.07
N VAL A 160 4.46 4.49 -7.07
CA VAL A 160 5.12 4.72 -8.36
C VAL A 160 4.51 5.97 -9.00
N PRO A 161 5.28 7.04 -9.28
CA PRO A 161 4.75 8.28 -9.87
C PRO A 161 3.95 8.03 -11.15
N SER A 162 2.78 8.67 -11.25
CA SER A 162 1.84 8.47 -12.35
C SER A 162 2.37 8.97 -13.71
N ASN A 163 3.34 9.88 -13.71
CA ASN A 163 3.97 10.43 -14.91
C ASN A 163 5.04 9.54 -15.56
N LEU A 164 5.37 8.39 -14.95
CA LEU A 164 6.35 7.46 -15.50
C LEU A 164 5.76 6.59 -16.62
N ARG A 165 6.63 6.14 -17.52
CA ARG A 165 6.28 5.29 -18.66
C ARG A 165 6.80 3.86 -18.46
N PRO A 166 6.22 2.85 -19.12
CA PRO A 166 6.74 1.50 -19.15
C PRO A 166 8.21 1.45 -19.59
N GLY A 167 8.95 0.50 -19.04
CA GLY A 167 10.38 0.31 -19.26
C GLY A 167 11.14 0.01 -17.97
N THR A 168 12.41 -0.38 -18.10
CA THR A 168 13.30 -0.53 -16.95
C THR A 168 13.86 0.84 -16.57
N ILE A 169 13.64 1.24 -15.31
CA ILE A 169 14.05 2.54 -14.78
C ILE A 169 14.93 2.37 -13.53
N PRO A 170 15.87 3.29 -13.26
CA PRO A 170 16.64 3.27 -12.04
C PRO A 170 15.79 3.76 -10.86
N LEU A 171 15.84 3.04 -9.75
CA LEU A 171 15.32 3.44 -8.45
C LEU A 171 16.48 3.72 -7.50
N ARG A 172 16.39 4.80 -6.71
CA ARG A 172 17.30 5.03 -5.58
C ARG A 172 16.62 5.64 -4.36
N VAL A 173 17.07 5.24 -3.18
CA VAL A 173 16.70 5.82 -1.88
C VAL A 173 17.80 6.79 -1.45
N VAL A 174 17.41 7.98 -1.00
CA VAL A 174 18.30 8.96 -0.39
C VAL A 174 17.83 9.24 1.03
N ARG A 175 18.70 9.03 2.01
CA ARG A 175 18.43 9.30 3.42
C ARG A 175 19.39 10.38 3.91
N GLN A 176 18.85 11.54 4.32
CA GLN A 176 19.64 12.68 4.83
C GLN A 176 20.81 13.08 3.89
N GLY A 177 20.56 13.06 2.58
CA GLY A 177 21.56 13.38 1.57
C GLY A 177 22.54 12.25 1.22
N ILE A 178 22.51 11.12 1.93
CA ILE A 178 23.30 9.93 1.60
C ILE A 178 22.48 9.04 0.66
N SER A 179 23.01 8.79 -0.54
CA SER A 179 22.37 7.93 -1.54
C SER A 179 22.70 6.46 -1.30
N GLY A 180 21.69 5.59 -1.42
CA GLY A 180 21.86 4.16 -1.59
C GLY A 180 22.19 3.77 -3.03
N PRO A 181 22.22 2.46 -3.36
CA PRO A 181 22.52 1.97 -4.71
C PRO A 181 21.41 2.30 -5.70
N GLU A 182 21.75 2.42 -6.99
CA GLU A 182 20.75 2.43 -8.05
C GLU A 182 20.36 1.00 -8.41
N VAL A 183 19.07 0.70 -8.32
CA VAL A 183 18.50 -0.64 -8.58
C VAL A 183 17.50 -0.54 -9.72
N GLY A 184 17.60 -1.44 -10.70
CA GLY A 184 16.65 -1.50 -11.82
C GLY A 184 15.26 -1.94 -11.37
N MET A 185 14.24 -1.20 -11.82
CA MET A 185 12.83 -1.52 -11.61
C MET A 185 12.12 -1.57 -12.96
N THR A 186 11.38 -2.66 -13.23
CA THR A 186 10.60 -2.80 -14.47
C THR A 186 9.19 -2.27 -14.29
N LEU A 187 8.81 -1.29 -15.12
CA LEU A 187 7.45 -0.77 -15.23
C LEU A 187 6.74 -1.30 -16.47
N VAL A 188 5.45 -1.59 -16.32
CA VAL A 188 4.49 -1.97 -17.37
C VAL A 188 3.24 -1.09 -17.29
N ASP A 189 2.36 -1.15 -18.29
CA ASP A 189 1.15 -0.31 -18.34
C ASP A 189 0.14 -0.60 -17.21
N ALA A 190 -0.01 -1.86 -16.82
CA ALA A 190 -0.79 -2.31 -15.67
C ALA A 190 -0.17 -3.58 -15.08
N ALA A 191 -0.11 -3.65 -13.76
CA ALA A 191 0.37 -4.79 -12.97
C ALA A 191 -0.63 -5.00 -11.82
N PRO A 192 -1.81 -5.59 -12.12
CA PRO A 192 -2.91 -5.64 -11.17
C PRO A 192 -2.55 -6.53 -9.98
N GLN A 193 -2.66 -6.01 -8.75
CA GLN A 193 -2.53 -6.81 -7.53
C GLN A 193 -3.70 -6.54 -6.60
N LEU A 194 -4.29 -7.61 -6.05
CA LEU A 194 -5.39 -7.53 -5.09
C LEU A 194 -4.84 -7.43 -3.67
N PHE A 195 -5.40 -6.50 -2.89
CA PHE A 195 -5.13 -6.46 -1.45
C PHE A 195 -5.72 -7.69 -0.78
N LYS A 196 -4.93 -8.34 0.07
CA LYS A 196 -5.32 -9.57 0.75
C LYS A 196 -5.02 -9.57 2.25
N SER A 197 -5.82 -10.31 3.00
CA SER A 197 -5.61 -10.59 4.41
C SER A 197 -4.40 -11.51 4.63
N LYS A 198 -4.06 -11.78 5.90
CA LYS A 198 -2.97 -12.71 6.24
C LYS A 198 -3.27 -14.13 5.78
N ASP A 199 -4.54 -14.49 5.77
CA ASP A 199 -5.00 -15.84 5.47
C ASP A 199 -5.22 -16.04 3.95
N GLY A 200 -4.80 -15.09 3.12
CA GLY A 200 -4.86 -15.18 1.66
C GLY A 200 -6.21 -14.82 1.04
N TYR A 201 -7.11 -14.17 1.79
CA TYR A 201 -8.40 -13.73 1.25
C TYR A 201 -8.34 -12.30 0.74
N VAL A 202 -8.99 -12.01 -0.38
CA VAL A 202 -9.12 -10.63 -0.87
C VAL A 202 -9.76 -9.73 0.19
N LEU A 203 -9.22 -8.52 0.36
CA LEU A 203 -9.86 -7.50 1.18
C LEU A 203 -11.05 -6.95 0.39
N ALA A 204 -12.24 -7.29 0.87
CA ALA A 204 -13.50 -6.91 0.26
C ALA A 204 -14.48 -6.37 1.32
N GLN A 205 -15.43 -5.57 0.85
CA GLN A 205 -16.56 -5.08 1.63
C GLN A 205 -17.88 -5.39 0.93
N HIS A 206 -18.95 -5.57 1.70
CA HIS A 206 -20.30 -5.65 1.17
C HIS A 206 -20.71 -4.29 0.59
N GLY A 207 -21.21 -4.27 -0.64
CA GLY A 207 -21.56 -3.03 -1.34
C GLY A 207 -22.79 -2.30 -0.78
N GLY A 208 -23.58 -2.97 0.05
CA GLY A 208 -24.78 -2.39 0.67
C GLY A 208 -24.48 -1.50 1.89
N ASP A 209 -23.52 -1.91 2.73
CA ASP A 209 -23.25 -1.27 4.03
C ASP A 209 -21.75 -1.01 4.29
N TYR A 210 -20.87 -1.40 3.38
CA TYR A 210 -19.41 -1.29 3.49
C TYR A 210 -18.82 -2.05 4.68
N SER A 211 -19.54 -3.01 5.26
CA SER A 211 -18.98 -3.94 6.24
C SER A 211 -17.95 -4.86 5.57
N ILE A 212 -16.94 -5.30 6.32
CA ILE A 212 -15.87 -6.14 5.78
C ILE A 212 -16.41 -7.56 5.54
N VAL A 213 -16.07 -8.15 4.39
CA VAL A 213 -16.35 -9.56 4.11
C VAL A 213 -15.46 -10.43 5.00
N THR A 214 -16.07 -11.25 5.85
CA THR A 214 -15.38 -12.12 6.83
C THR A 214 -15.87 -13.57 6.73
N SER A 215 -15.39 -14.46 7.59
CA SER A 215 -15.93 -15.83 7.70
C SER A 215 -17.36 -15.82 8.23
N ASP A 216 -17.69 -14.84 9.08
CA ASP A 216 -18.97 -14.75 9.78
C ASP A 216 -19.99 -13.95 8.96
N ALA A 217 -19.50 -13.12 8.04
CA ALA A 217 -20.25 -12.43 7.01
C ALA A 217 -19.59 -12.67 5.63
N PRO A 218 -19.76 -13.88 5.04
CA PRO A 218 -19.19 -14.19 3.74
C PRO A 218 -19.98 -13.52 2.61
N ALA A 219 -19.33 -13.32 1.47
CA ALA A 219 -20.00 -12.82 0.27
C ALA A 219 -21.01 -13.84 -0.26
N ARG A 220 -22.16 -13.35 -0.73
CA ARG A 220 -23.29 -14.14 -1.23
C ARG A 220 -23.47 -13.97 -2.73
N GLY A 221 -23.99 -15.00 -3.38
CA GLY A 221 -24.40 -14.92 -4.79
C GLY A 221 -25.35 -13.74 -5.04
N GLY A 222 -25.10 -13.00 -6.12
CA GLY A 222 -25.93 -11.90 -6.58
C GLY A 222 -25.75 -10.56 -5.87
N GLU A 223 -25.04 -10.51 -4.74
CA GLU A 223 -24.72 -9.23 -4.08
C GLU A 223 -23.55 -8.51 -4.77
N VAL A 224 -23.41 -7.21 -4.53
CA VAL A 224 -22.22 -6.45 -4.97
C VAL A 224 -21.22 -6.43 -3.83
N ILE A 225 -19.96 -6.75 -4.14
CA ILE A 225 -18.81 -6.52 -3.25
C ILE A 225 -17.89 -5.45 -3.82
N VAL A 226 -17.17 -4.76 -2.94
CA VAL A 226 -16.13 -3.79 -3.28
C VAL A 226 -14.78 -4.39 -2.87
N MET A 227 -13.92 -4.66 -3.85
CA MET A 227 -12.58 -5.22 -3.64
C MET A 227 -11.53 -4.15 -3.88
N TYR A 228 -10.39 -4.27 -3.21
CA TYR A 228 -9.31 -3.30 -3.33
C TYR A 228 -8.10 -3.86 -4.08
N ALA A 229 -7.50 -3.03 -4.92
CA ALA A 229 -6.35 -3.39 -5.75
C ALA A 229 -5.34 -2.24 -5.85
N THR A 230 -4.15 -2.55 -6.36
CA THR A 230 -3.15 -1.57 -6.79
C THR A 230 -2.64 -1.92 -8.19
N GLY A 231 -2.04 -0.95 -8.88
CA GLY A 231 -1.40 -1.18 -10.17
C GLY A 231 -2.34 -1.48 -11.34
N LEU A 232 -3.61 -1.06 -11.31
CA LEU A 232 -4.54 -1.26 -12.44
C LEU A 232 -4.25 -0.38 -13.67
N GLY A 233 -3.24 0.49 -13.59
CA GLY A 233 -2.78 1.33 -14.68
C GLY A 233 -3.52 2.66 -14.79
N ARG A 234 -3.54 3.23 -16.00
CA ARG A 234 -4.08 4.58 -16.24
C ARG A 234 -5.59 4.66 -16.01
N THR A 235 -6.03 5.79 -15.44
CA THR A 235 -7.44 6.11 -15.20
C THR A 235 -7.87 7.39 -15.91
N GLN A 236 -9.18 7.61 -16.02
CA GLN A 236 -9.76 8.86 -16.49
C GLN A 236 -10.81 9.39 -15.48
N PRO A 237 -10.60 10.58 -14.88
CA PRO A 237 -9.36 11.38 -14.87
C PRO A 237 -8.16 10.65 -14.24
N TYR A 238 -6.94 11.10 -14.56
CA TYR A 238 -5.69 10.51 -14.07
C TYR A 238 -5.04 11.42 -13.01
N PRO A 239 -4.72 10.90 -11.81
CA PRO A 239 -4.21 11.73 -10.72
C PRO A 239 -2.78 12.17 -10.99
N ALA A 240 -2.44 13.37 -10.52
CA ALA A 240 -1.05 13.81 -10.48
C ALA A 240 -0.22 12.92 -9.53
N PRO A 241 1.11 12.83 -9.68
CA PRO A 241 1.92 11.82 -8.98
C PRO A 241 1.73 11.75 -7.46
N SER A 242 1.64 12.89 -6.79
CA SER A 242 1.49 12.97 -5.32
C SER A 242 0.04 13.20 -4.88
N GLU A 243 -0.93 13.15 -5.79
CA GLU A 243 -2.31 13.49 -5.47
C GLU A 243 -3.03 12.35 -4.70
N ILE A 244 -3.80 12.72 -3.69
CA ILE A 244 -4.79 11.85 -3.04
C ILE A 244 -6.16 12.11 -3.70
N PRO A 245 -6.59 11.32 -4.70
CA PRO A 245 -7.78 11.61 -5.49
C PRO A 245 -9.05 11.61 -4.62
N ASN A 246 -9.96 12.58 -4.76
CA ASN A 246 -11.32 12.59 -4.15
C ASN A 246 -12.44 12.32 -5.16
N TYR A 247 -12.08 11.95 -6.37
CA TYR A 247 -13.02 11.69 -7.46
C TYR A 247 -12.91 10.24 -7.91
N PRO A 248 -13.96 9.69 -8.51
CA PRO A 248 -13.84 8.44 -9.26
C PRO A 248 -13.00 8.67 -10.51
N GLY A 249 -12.08 7.74 -10.79
CA GLY A 249 -11.31 7.71 -12.04
C GLY A 249 -11.32 6.29 -12.58
N LYS A 250 -12.10 6.04 -13.65
CA LYS A 250 -12.23 4.68 -14.22
C LYS A 250 -10.94 4.26 -14.89
N VAL A 251 -10.55 3.00 -14.75
CA VAL A 251 -9.43 2.43 -15.52
C VAL A 251 -9.71 2.54 -17.02
N VAL A 252 -8.68 2.86 -17.80
CA VAL A 252 -8.78 3.01 -19.26
C VAL A 252 -8.66 1.67 -19.96
N SER A 253 -7.78 0.80 -19.46
CA SER A 253 -7.60 -0.55 -19.98
C SER A 253 -8.74 -1.47 -19.55
N GLU A 254 -9.06 -2.46 -20.38
CA GLU A 254 -10.07 -3.47 -20.06
C GLU A 254 -9.64 -4.29 -18.83
N LEU A 255 -10.53 -4.38 -17.84
CA LEU A 255 -10.37 -5.23 -16.66
C LEU A 255 -11.08 -6.55 -16.88
N LYS A 256 -10.33 -7.66 -16.75
CA LYS A 256 -10.88 -9.01 -16.74
C LYS A 256 -10.80 -9.59 -15.35
N LEU A 257 -11.89 -10.18 -14.90
CA LEU A 257 -12.02 -10.80 -13.58
C LEU A 257 -12.43 -12.26 -13.75
N THR A 258 -11.79 -13.15 -13.01
CA THR A 258 -12.19 -14.55 -12.91
C THR A 258 -12.48 -14.92 -11.47
N ILE A 259 -13.58 -15.65 -11.23
CA ILE A 259 -13.92 -16.24 -9.92
C ILE A 259 -14.13 -17.74 -10.16
N ALA A 260 -13.48 -18.58 -9.35
CA ALA A 260 -13.44 -20.04 -9.54
C ALA A 260 -12.94 -20.46 -10.93
N GLY A 261 -12.04 -19.67 -11.54
CA GLY A 261 -11.57 -19.88 -12.91
C GLY A 261 -12.59 -19.49 -14.00
N LEU A 262 -13.82 -19.14 -13.64
CA LEU A 262 -14.86 -18.69 -14.56
C LEU A 262 -14.76 -17.18 -14.79
N ALA A 263 -14.85 -16.76 -16.05
CA ALA A 263 -14.85 -15.35 -16.39
C ALA A 263 -16.12 -14.66 -15.86
N VAL A 264 -15.95 -13.58 -15.12
CA VAL A 264 -17.04 -12.70 -14.71
C VAL A 264 -17.31 -11.73 -15.86
N GLY A 265 -18.54 -11.73 -16.37
CA GLY A 265 -18.94 -10.86 -17.47
C GLY A 265 -18.80 -9.37 -17.12
N PRO A 266 -18.46 -8.50 -18.09
CA PRO A 266 -18.26 -7.07 -17.86
C PRO A 266 -19.51 -6.36 -17.32
N GLU A 267 -20.70 -6.88 -17.58
CA GLU A 267 -21.98 -6.40 -17.04
C GLU A 267 -22.10 -6.56 -15.52
N ARG A 268 -21.33 -7.50 -14.94
CA ARG A 268 -21.23 -7.70 -13.48
C ARG A 268 -20.13 -6.86 -12.85
N ILE A 269 -19.32 -6.13 -13.64
CA ILE A 269 -18.28 -5.22 -13.14
C ILE A 269 -18.82 -3.79 -13.20
N TRP A 270 -19.38 -3.33 -12.08
CA TRP A 270 -20.09 -2.04 -11.99
C TRP A 270 -19.12 -0.86 -11.99
N TYR A 271 -17.91 -1.07 -11.46
CA TYR A 271 -16.86 -0.07 -11.42
C TYR A 271 -15.49 -0.73 -11.29
N ALA A 272 -14.50 -0.15 -11.95
CA ALA A 272 -13.08 -0.42 -11.72
C ALA A 272 -12.34 0.91 -11.89
N GLY A 273 -11.61 1.35 -10.87
CA GLY A 273 -11.01 2.68 -10.88
C GLY A 273 -10.45 3.11 -9.53
N LEU A 274 -10.02 4.36 -9.42
CA LEU A 274 -9.51 4.93 -8.17
C LEU A 274 -10.53 4.79 -7.04
N SER A 275 -10.03 4.52 -5.84
CA SER A 275 -10.80 4.61 -4.58
C SER A 275 -10.68 6.04 -4.03
N PRO A 276 -11.78 6.83 -4.00
CA PRO A 276 -11.72 8.20 -3.51
C PRO A 276 -11.22 8.27 -2.05
N GLY A 277 -10.24 9.14 -1.80
CA GLY A 277 -9.60 9.28 -0.49
C GLY A 277 -8.37 8.41 -0.28
N MET A 278 -8.06 7.49 -1.20
CA MET A 278 -6.96 6.54 -1.04
C MET A 278 -6.00 6.61 -2.22
N ALA A 279 -4.79 7.15 -1.99
CA ALA A 279 -3.76 7.23 -3.03
C ALA A 279 -3.17 5.85 -3.34
N GLY A 280 -2.99 5.55 -4.64
CA GLY A 280 -2.43 4.28 -5.11
C GLY A 280 -3.36 3.06 -4.94
N VAL A 281 -4.58 3.28 -4.46
CA VAL A 281 -5.59 2.24 -4.26
C VAL A 281 -6.72 2.40 -5.26
N TYR A 282 -7.07 1.28 -5.86
CA TYR A 282 -8.18 1.11 -6.78
C TYR A 282 -9.25 0.28 -6.09
N GLN A 283 -10.50 0.50 -6.47
CA GLN A 283 -11.62 -0.34 -6.08
C GLN A 283 -12.24 -1.00 -7.31
N ILE A 284 -12.75 -2.22 -7.11
CA ILE A 284 -13.49 -3.00 -8.10
C ILE A 284 -14.82 -3.37 -7.47
N ASN A 285 -15.91 -2.85 -8.03
CA ASN A 285 -17.26 -3.16 -7.60
C ASN A 285 -17.79 -4.25 -8.52
N VAL A 286 -17.98 -5.45 -7.99
CA VAL A 286 -18.42 -6.61 -8.77
C VAL A 286 -19.66 -7.23 -8.15
N GLN A 287 -20.63 -7.58 -8.99
CA GLN A 287 -21.72 -8.46 -8.60
C GLN A 287 -21.23 -9.90 -8.59
N VAL A 288 -21.22 -10.52 -7.41
CA VAL A 288 -20.78 -11.89 -7.20
C VAL A 288 -21.65 -12.84 -8.03
N PRO A 289 -21.08 -13.73 -8.86
CA PRO A 289 -21.83 -14.77 -9.54
C PRO A 289 -22.67 -15.63 -8.58
N ASP A 290 -23.81 -16.11 -9.05
CA ASP A 290 -24.66 -17.03 -8.31
C ASP A 290 -24.01 -18.43 -8.27
N ASN A 291 -24.40 -19.29 -7.31
CA ASN A 291 -23.93 -20.68 -7.22
C ASN A 291 -22.39 -20.85 -7.14
N LEU A 292 -21.72 -20.07 -6.30
CA LEU A 292 -20.29 -20.25 -6.04
C LEU A 292 -20.04 -21.27 -4.92
N ASP A 293 -19.00 -22.09 -5.08
CA ASP A 293 -18.44 -22.87 -3.98
C ASP A 293 -17.93 -21.97 -2.86
N ALA A 294 -17.59 -22.56 -1.71
CA ALA A 294 -16.94 -21.85 -0.61
C ALA A 294 -15.50 -21.47 -0.98
N ASN A 295 -15.16 -20.20 -0.77
CA ASN A 295 -13.79 -19.69 -0.85
C ASN A 295 -13.10 -19.86 -2.23
N PRO A 296 -13.76 -19.53 -3.36
CA PRO A 296 -13.19 -19.70 -4.69
C PRO A 296 -11.98 -18.78 -4.88
N GLU A 297 -11.07 -19.21 -5.75
CA GLU A 297 -9.99 -18.34 -6.21
C GLU A 297 -10.56 -17.16 -6.99
N ILE A 298 -9.96 -15.99 -6.79
CA ILE A 298 -10.26 -14.77 -7.53
C ILE A 298 -8.99 -14.21 -8.15
N ARG A 299 -9.06 -13.82 -9.42
CA ARG A 299 -7.94 -13.19 -10.13
C ARG A 299 -8.40 -12.03 -10.99
N VAL A 300 -7.60 -10.97 -10.99
CA VAL A 300 -7.75 -9.81 -11.88
C VAL A 300 -6.65 -9.83 -12.90
N SER A 301 -6.98 -9.57 -14.16
CA SER A 301 -6.00 -9.47 -15.25
C SER A 301 -6.26 -8.27 -16.15
N MET A 302 -5.18 -7.59 -16.53
CA MET A 302 -5.17 -6.35 -17.30
C MET A 302 -3.85 -6.22 -18.05
N ALA A 303 -3.87 -5.71 -19.28
CA ALA A 303 -2.66 -5.44 -20.08
C ALA A 303 -1.65 -6.61 -20.15
N GLY A 304 -2.15 -7.86 -20.23
CA GLY A 304 -1.31 -9.07 -20.27
C GLY A 304 -0.71 -9.50 -18.93
N GLN A 305 -0.97 -8.78 -17.84
CA GLN A 305 -0.58 -9.14 -16.48
C GLN A 305 -1.77 -9.69 -15.68
N SER A 306 -1.49 -10.48 -14.64
CA SER A 306 -2.49 -11.05 -13.72
C SER A 306 -2.06 -10.87 -12.27
N SER A 307 -3.02 -10.72 -11.38
CA SER A 307 -2.78 -10.77 -9.93
C SER A 307 -2.26 -12.14 -9.50
N ALA A 308 -1.61 -12.19 -8.34
CA ALA A 308 -1.13 -13.45 -7.77
C ALA A 308 -2.23 -14.52 -7.70
N ALA A 309 -1.84 -15.77 -7.97
CA ALA A 309 -2.70 -16.93 -7.82
C ALA A 309 -2.96 -17.26 -6.34
N GLY A 310 -4.02 -18.02 -6.08
CA GLY A 310 -4.37 -18.53 -4.76
C GLY A 310 -5.02 -17.51 -3.82
N ILE A 311 -5.32 -16.30 -4.28
CA ILE A 311 -6.14 -15.34 -3.52
C ILE A 311 -7.59 -15.83 -3.56
N LYS A 312 -8.23 -15.90 -2.39
CA LYS A 312 -9.59 -16.43 -2.25
C LYS A 312 -10.60 -15.34 -1.93
N LEU A 313 -11.82 -15.45 -2.41
CA LEU A 313 -12.96 -14.65 -1.96
C LEU A 313 -13.74 -15.44 -0.93
N ARG A 314 -14.00 -14.89 0.28
CA ARG A 314 -14.85 -15.59 1.24
C ARG A 314 -16.28 -15.61 0.72
N THR A 315 -16.78 -16.80 0.45
CA THR A 315 -18.16 -17.06 0.00
C THR A 315 -18.74 -18.22 0.77
N GLN A 316 -20.05 -18.31 0.80
CA GLN A 316 -20.78 -19.49 1.26
C GLN A 316 -21.54 -20.10 0.08
N PRO A 317 -21.60 -21.45 -0.04
CA PRO A 317 -22.47 -22.10 -1.01
C PRO A 317 -23.93 -21.68 -0.79
N ASP A 318 -24.68 -21.48 -1.86
CA ASP A 318 -26.13 -21.27 -1.74
C ASP A 318 -26.74 -22.49 -1.05
N SER A 319 -27.51 -22.27 0.02
CA SER A 319 -28.07 -23.33 0.87
C SER A 319 -29.16 -24.18 0.18
N GLY A 320 -29.37 -24.01 -1.13
CA GLY A 320 -30.39 -24.73 -1.91
C GLY A 320 -31.83 -24.38 -1.54
N GLU A 321 -32.05 -23.44 -0.62
CA GLU A 321 -33.38 -23.09 -0.13
C GLU A 321 -33.96 -21.95 -0.98
N PRO A 322 -35.10 -22.16 -1.66
CA PRO A 322 -35.69 -21.13 -2.52
C PRO A 322 -36.11 -19.90 -1.69
N ARG A 323 -35.70 -18.71 -2.15
CA ARG A 323 -36.15 -17.41 -1.62
C ARG A 323 -37.57 -17.05 -2.05
#